data_AF-A0A3B0ZJ94-F1
#
_entry.id   AF-A0A3B0ZJ94-F1
#
_cell.length_a   1.000
_cell.length_b   1.000
_cell.length_c   1.000
_cell.angle_alpha   90.00
_cell.angle_beta   90.00
_cell.angle_gamma   90.00
#
_symmetry.space_group_name_H-M   'P 1'
#
loop_
_entity.id
_entity.type
_entity.pdbx_description
1 polymer ?
#
loop_
_entity_poly.entity_id
_entity_poly.type
_entity_poly.pdbx_seq_one_letter_code
_entity_poly.pdbx_strand_id
1 'polypeptide(L)'
;MNFDFELLLSVLVLASGFVWLLDIVLSKFIFKKSSLNDNDLKPSGSSINERGLIIKAYDNIVEFGKFLFPVVFVVLVLRSFVAEPFKIPSGSMLPTLTIGDYILVNKFSYGVRLPVLHTKIIELNEPKRGEIFVFRYPKEPSLNYIKRVIGLPGDKIEYYDKILYINGKSIPQTYQDSYRVDDIGIAQRLTEQLGGIEHDMLHMQHNPARNNKWVVPEGHYFAMGDNRDNSNDSRFWGFVPEENLVGKAFFIFFHWGELQRIGSII
;
A
#
# COMPACT_ATOMS: atom_id res chain seq x y z
N MET A 1 2.35 17.91 4.08
CA MET A 1 3.18 17.61 2.89
C MET A 1 3.16 16.11 2.69
N ASN A 2 2.44 15.63 1.67
CA ASN A 2 2.54 14.22 1.26
C ASN A 2 3.91 14.06 0.59
N PHE A 3 4.87 13.49 1.31
CA PHE A 3 6.16 13.18 0.73
C PHE A 3 5.97 11.98 -0.19
N ASP A 4 6.14 12.19 -1.49
CA ASP A 4 6.06 11.10 -2.46
C ASP A 4 7.33 10.24 -2.33
N PHE A 5 7.22 9.22 -1.49
CA PHE A 5 8.33 8.31 -1.23
C PHE A 5 8.70 7.50 -2.49
N GLU A 6 7.75 7.23 -3.40
CA GLU A 6 8.04 6.58 -4.67
C GLU A 6 8.95 7.49 -5.51
N LEU A 7 8.60 8.78 -5.65
CA LEU A 7 9.42 9.76 -6.35
C LEU A 7 10.81 9.91 -5.73
N LEU A 8 10.91 10.01 -4.40
CA LEU A 8 12.20 10.10 -3.71
C LEU A 8 13.08 8.89 -4.05
N LEU A 9 12.52 7.69 -3.93
CA LEU A 9 13.24 6.45 -4.15
C LEU A 9 13.67 6.31 -5.62
N SER A 10 12.80 6.68 -6.56
CA SER A 10 13.14 6.76 -7.99
C SER A 10 14.29 7.72 -8.26
N VAL A 11 14.27 8.93 -7.68
CA VAL A 11 15.36 9.91 -7.81
C VAL A 11 16.66 9.37 -7.20
N LEU A 12 16.61 8.71 -6.05
CA LEU A 12 17.79 8.09 -5.43
C LEU A 12 18.39 6.98 -6.29
N VAL A 13 17.56 6.12 -6.89
CA VAL A 13 18.01 5.09 -7.83
C VAL A 13 18.66 5.71 -9.07
N LEU A 14 18.03 6.73 -9.66
CA LEU A 14 18.57 7.42 -10.82
C LEU A 14 19.91 8.10 -10.51
N ALA A 15 20.01 8.80 -9.37
CA ALA A 15 21.22 9.48 -8.95
C ALA A 15 22.36 8.49 -8.66
N SER A 16 22.11 7.46 -7.86
CA SER A 16 23.13 6.44 -7.51
C SER A 16 23.52 5.59 -8.72
N GLY A 17 22.55 5.26 -9.59
CA GLY A 17 22.79 4.57 -10.85
C GLY A 17 23.60 5.41 -11.84
N PHE A 18 23.36 6.72 -11.89
CA PHE A 18 24.15 7.64 -12.71
C PHE A 18 25.61 7.75 -12.21
N VAL A 19 25.83 7.84 -10.89
CA VAL A 19 27.18 7.81 -10.30
C VAL A 19 27.88 6.50 -10.64
N TRP A 20 27.19 5.37 -10.52
CA TRP A 20 27.75 4.06 -10.87
C TRP A 20 28.08 3.94 -12.37
N LEU A 21 27.21 4.44 -13.25
CA LEU A 21 27.43 4.46 -14.70
C LEU A 21 28.61 5.36 -15.08
N LEU A 22 28.69 6.56 -14.49
CA LEU A 22 29.81 7.47 -14.69
C LEU A 22 31.12 6.81 -14.29
N ASP A 23 31.18 6.11 -13.16
CA ASP A 23 32.36 5.37 -12.77
C ASP A 23 32.73 4.29 -13.80
N ILE A 24 31.77 3.51 -14.32
CA ILE A 24 32.04 2.51 -15.37
C ILE A 24 32.60 3.15 -16.64
N VAL A 25 32.09 4.32 -17.05
CA VAL A 25 32.52 5.02 -18.27
C VAL A 25 33.86 5.72 -18.07
N LEU A 26 34.02 6.44 -16.96
CA LEU A 26 35.23 7.20 -16.62
C LEU A 26 36.38 6.28 -16.20
N SER A 27 36.13 5.17 -15.51
CA SER A 27 37.18 4.17 -15.22
C SER A 27 37.74 3.56 -16.51
N LYS A 28 36.91 3.38 -17.55
CA LYS A 28 37.34 2.90 -18.87
C LYS A 28 38.10 3.97 -19.69
N PHE A 29 37.81 5.26 -19.50
CA PHE A 29 38.43 6.36 -20.26
C PHE A 29 39.62 7.03 -19.56
N ILE A 30 39.58 7.16 -18.23
CA ILE A 30 40.58 7.85 -17.41
C ILE A 30 41.54 6.84 -16.74
N PHE A 31 41.10 5.61 -16.45
CA PHE A 31 41.87 4.61 -15.70
C PHE A 31 42.30 3.38 -16.52
N LYS A 32 42.72 3.56 -17.77
CA LYS A 32 43.86 2.76 -18.24
C LYS A 32 45.10 3.42 -17.65
N LYS A 33 45.62 2.86 -16.55
CA LYS A 33 46.92 3.18 -15.93
C LYS A 33 46.96 4.46 -15.08
N SER A 34 46.73 4.30 -13.77
CA SER A 34 47.64 4.92 -12.79
C SER A 34 47.78 4.01 -11.58
N SER A 35 48.80 3.16 -11.61
CA SER A 35 49.54 2.80 -10.41
C SER A 35 50.11 4.11 -9.86
N LEU A 36 49.31 4.85 -9.09
CA LEU A 36 49.81 5.91 -8.25
C LEU A 36 50.24 5.21 -6.97
N ASN A 37 51.55 5.08 -6.81
CA ASN A 37 52.15 4.59 -5.58
C ASN A 37 51.61 5.42 -4.40
N ASP A 38 51.37 4.79 -3.26
CA ASP A 38 51.02 5.43 -1.97
C ASP A 38 51.97 6.57 -1.53
N ASN A 39 53.07 6.78 -2.25
CA ASN A 39 54.05 7.84 -2.02
C ASN A 39 53.63 9.22 -2.56
N ASP A 40 52.68 9.33 -3.50
CA ASP A 40 52.19 10.63 -4.00
C ASP A 40 51.13 11.27 -3.08
N LEU A 41 50.71 10.57 -2.02
CA LEU A 41 49.80 11.06 -0.98
C LEU A 41 50.52 11.63 0.24
N LYS A 42 51.86 11.65 0.26
CA LYS A 42 52.64 12.24 1.34
C LYS A 42 52.69 13.77 1.21
N PRO A 43 52.46 14.53 2.29
CA PRO A 43 52.47 15.98 2.24
C PRO A 43 53.91 16.47 2.12
N SER A 44 54.33 16.84 0.91
CA SER A 44 55.49 17.72 0.74
C SER A 44 55.01 19.16 0.79
N GLY A 45 55.21 19.81 1.95
CA GLY A 45 55.13 21.26 2.12
C GLY A 45 53.76 21.92 1.93
N SER A 46 53.10 22.22 3.06
CA SER A 46 52.18 23.36 3.32
C SER A 46 51.31 23.95 2.19
N SER A 47 50.92 23.16 1.20
CA SER A 47 49.82 23.47 0.28
C SER A 47 48.80 22.36 0.47
N ILE A 48 47.57 22.77 0.75
CA ILE A 48 46.42 21.87 0.67
C ILE A 48 46.46 21.32 -0.76
N ASN A 49 46.80 20.04 -0.93
CA ASN A 49 46.73 19.37 -2.22
C ASN A 49 45.25 19.24 -2.58
N GLU A 50 44.65 20.33 -3.05
CA GLU A 50 43.23 20.43 -3.43
C GLU A 50 42.85 19.29 -4.39
N ARG A 51 43.77 18.92 -5.29
CA ARG A 51 43.61 17.76 -6.18
C ARG A 51 43.44 16.43 -5.43
N GLY A 52 44.22 16.18 -4.38
CA GLY A 52 44.11 14.95 -3.58
C GLY A 52 42.84 14.90 -2.74
N LEU A 53 42.36 16.05 -2.27
CA LEU A 53 41.06 16.18 -1.61
C LEU A 53 39.90 15.92 -2.57
N ILE A 54 39.96 16.46 -3.79
CA ILE A 54 38.95 16.24 -4.83
C ILE A 54 38.90 14.76 -5.24
N ILE A 55 40.06 14.11 -5.41
CA ILE A 55 40.14 12.68 -5.75
C ILE A 55 39.56 11.82 -4.62
N LYS A 56 39.95 12.06 -3.36
CA LYS A 56 39.36 11.32 -2.22
C LYS A 56 37.86 11.55 -2.09
N ALA A 57 37.38 12.77 -2.30
CA ALA A 57 35.94 13.06 -2.27
C ALA A 57 35.19 12.35 -3.40
N TYR A 58 35.77 12.30 -4.60
CA TYR A 58 35.25 11.55 -5.74
C TYR A 58 35.15 10.04 -5.42
N ASP A 59 36.23 9.43 -4.95
CA ASP A 59 36.26 8.00 -4.61
C ASP A 59 35.21 7.66 -3.54
N ASN A 60 35.10 8.48 -2.48
CA ASN A 60 34.10 8.30 -1.43
C ASN A 60 32.65 8.37 -1.97
N ILE A 61 32.36 9.33 -2.86
CA ILE A 61 31.03 9.47 -3.46
C ILE A 61 30.70 8.28 -4.37
N VAL A 62 31.68 7.80 -5.14
CA VAL A 62 31.52 6.65 -6.04
C VAL A 62 31.31 5.35 -5.24
N GLU A 63 32.12 5.10 -4.22
CA GLU A 63 31.96 3.94 -3.34
C GLU A 63 30.61 3.94 -2.64
N PHE A 64 30.19 5.09 -2.09
CA PHE A 64 28.88 5.22 -1.47
C PHE A 64 27.75 4.99 -2.46
N GLY A 65 27.82 5.57 -3.67
CA GLY A 65 26.83 5.35 -4.74
C GLY A 65 26.72 3.89 -5.16
N LYS A 66 27.86 3.18 -5.31
CA LYS A 66 27.91 1.74 -5.63
C LYS A 66 27.27 0.87 -4.56
N PHE A 67 27.46 1.21 -3.28
CA PHE A 67 26.83 0.48 -2.18
C PHE A 67 25.33 0.78 -2.09
N LEU A 68 24.95 2.05 -2.24
CA LEU A 68 23.57 2.50 -2.07
C LEU A 68 22.66 2.03 -3.21
N PHE A 69 23.16 2.03 -4.45
CA PHE A 69 22.38 1.68 -5.64
C PHE A 69 21.65 0.33 -5.53
N PRO A 70 22.32 -0.82 -5.29
CA PRO A 70 21.63 -2.11 -5.25
C PRO A 70 20.59 -2.18 -4.12
N VAL A 71 20.86 -1.57 -2.96
CA VAL A 71 19.93 -1.55 -1.83
C VAL A 71 18.67 -0.75 -2.19
N VAL A 72 18.84 0.49 -2.64
CA VAL A 72 17.72 1.38 -2.99
C VAL A 72 16.97 0.84 -4.21
N PHE A 73 17.67 0.24 -5.18
CA PHE A 73 17.07 -0.41 -6.35
C PHE A 73 16.22 -1.61 -5.94
N VAL A 74 16.72 -2.50 -5.08
CA VAL A 74 15.93 -3.63 -4.58
C VAL A 74 14.72 -3.13 -3.79
N VAL A 75 14.88 -2.15 -2.91
CA VAL A 75 13.75 -1.55 -2.19
C VAL A 75 12.73 -0.94 -3.17
N LEU A 76 13.19 -0.28 -4.24
CA LEU A 76 12.31 0.27 -5.27
C LEU A 76 11.55 -0.85 -5.98
N VAL A 77 12.21 -1.92 -6.40
CA VAL A 77 11.57 -3.06 -7.07
C VAL A 77 10.57 -3.75 -6.15
N LEU A 78 10.98 -4.07 -4.91
CA LEU A 78 10.10 -4.70 -3.93
C LEU A 78 8.88 -3.83 -3.63
N ARG A 79 9.05 -2.53 -3.44
CA ARG A 79 7.94 -1.61 -3.16
C ARG A 79 7.04 -1.38 -4.37
N SER A 80 7.64 -1.24 -5.55
CA SER A 80 6.91 -0.96 -6.79
C SER A 80 6.04 -2.12 -7.19
N PHE A 81 6.52 -3.35 -6.95
CA PHE A 81 5.91 -4.53 -7.55
C PHE A 81 5.41 -5.53 -6.50
N VAL A 82 6.15 -5.79 -5.42
CA VAL A 82 5.89 -6.88 -4.49
C VAL A 82 4.90 -6.50 -3.40
N ALA A 83 5.31 -5.63 -2.48
CA ALA A 83 4.52 -5.30 -1.31
C ALA A 83 4.78 -3.88 -0.82
N GLU A 84 3.72 -3.20 -0.42
CA GLU A 84 3.80 -1.86 0.16
C GLU A 84 3.23 -1.85 1.59
N PRO A 85 3.98 -1.29 2.56
CA PRO A 85 3.50 -1.16 3.92
C PRO A 85 2.56 0.04 4.07
N PHE A 86 1.44 -0.16 4.77
CA PHE A 86 0.51 0.90 5.15
C PHE A 86 0.24 0.89 6.65
N LYS A 87 -0.02 2.06 7.22
CA LYS A 87 -0.53 2.21 8.58
C LYS A 87 -2.03 2.47 8.53
N ILE A 88 -2.81 1.78 9.35
CA ILE A 88 -4.27 1.96 9.48
C ILE A 88 -4.56 3.14 10.41
N PRO A 89 -5.14 4.25 9.89
CA PRO A 89 -5.36 5.46 10.67
C PRO A 89 -6.78 5.58 11.24
N SER A 90 -7.70 4.68 10.87
CA SER A 90 -9.13 4.80 11.18
C SER A 90 -9.77 3.45 11.55
N GLY A 91 -10.84 3.49 12.33
CA GLY A 91 -11.60 2.31 12.78
C GLY A 91 -12.69 1.82 11.81
N SER A 92 -12.66 2.22 10.54
CA SER A 92 -13.71 1.85 9.56
C SER A 92 -13.71 0.36 9.17
N MET A 93 -12.62 -0.35 9.48
CA MET A 93 -12.44 -1.78 9.23
C MET A 93 -12.45 -2.60 10.53
N LEU A 94 -12.92 -2.03 11.65
CA LEU A 94 -13.09 -2.79 12.90
C LEU A 94 -14.15 -3.90 12.72
N PRO A 95 -13.96 -5.07 13.35
CA PRO A 95 -12.84 -5.42 14.23
C PRO A 95 -11.63 -6.01 13.47
N THR A 96 -11.76 -6.26 12.17
CA THR A 96 -10.73 -6.90 11.33
C THR A 96 -9.41 -6.15 11.35
N LEU A 97 -9.44 -4.83 11.14
CA LEU A 97 -8.27 -3.95 11.25
C LEU A 97 -8.52 -2.86 12.27
N THR A 98 -7.57 -2.68 13.19
CA THR A 98 -7.63 -1.67 14.25
C THR A 98 -6.76 -0.48 13.92
N ILE A 99 -7.06 0.64 14.59
CA ILE A 99 -6.25 1.86 14.50
C ILE A 99 -4.85 1.53 15.01
N GLY A 100 -3.83 1.80 14.20
CA GLY A 100 -2.43 1.51 14.54
C GLY A 100 -1.87 0.22 13.95
N ASP A 101 -2.69 -0.62 13.30
CA ASP A 101 -2.17 -1.75 12.53
C ASP A 101 -1.24 -1.27 11.41
N TYR A 102 -0.13 -1.98 11.23
CA TYR A 102 0.72 -1.87 10.05
C TYR A 102 0.54 -3.12 9.20
N ILE A 103 0.07 -2.91 7.97
CA ILE A 103 -0.29 -3.97 7.04
C ILE A 103 0.64 -4.00 5.82
N LEU A 104 0.77 -5.18 5.21
CA LEU A 104 1.36 -5.36 3.89
C LEU A 104 0.26 -5.51 2.85
N VAL A 105 0.44 -4.79 1.74
CA VAL A 105 -0.46 -4.80 0.57
C VAL A 105 0.29 -5.38 -0.62
N ASN A 106 -0.25 -6.45 -1.21
CA ASN A 106 0.27 -7.07 -2.40
C ASN A 106 -0.21 -6.30 -3.64
N LYS A 107 0.72 -5.63 -4.33
CA LYS A 107 0.42 -4.83 -5.53
C LYS A 107 0.30 -5.68 -6.80
N PHE A 108 0.85 -6.89 -6.82
CA PHE A 108 0.70 -7.82 -7.95
C PHE A 108 -0.69 -8.42 -8.06
N SER A 109 -1.46 -8.47 -6.97
CA SER A 109 -2.75 -9.16 -6.96
C SER A 109 -3.75 -8.62 -7.97
N TYR A 110 -3.66 -7.36 -8.38
CA TYR A 110 -4.62 -6.70 -9.27
C TYR A 110 -3.95 -6.02 -10.48
N GLY A 111 -2.87 -6.61 -10.97
CA GLY A 111 -2.10 -6.09 -12.11
C GLY A 111 -0.87 -5.30 -11.71
N VAL A 112 0.16 -5.37 -12.56
CA VAL A 112 1.38 -4.57 -12.39
C VAL A 112 1.13 -3.17 -12.90
N ARG A 113 1.42 -2.17 -12.07
CA ARG A 113 1.36 -0.75 -12.43
C ARG A 113 2.75 -0.13 -12.40
N LEU A 114 3.00 0.83 -13.29
CA LEU A 114 4.26 1.59 -13.27
C LEU A 114 4.36 2.43 -11.98
N PRO A 115 5.55 2.53 -11.37
CA PRO A 115 5.78 3.46 -10.26
C PRO A 115 5.47 4.89 -10.70
N VAL A 116 4.93 5.72 -9.81
CA VAL A 116 4.58 7.14 -10.06
C VAL A 116 3.45 7.37 -11.06
N LEU A 117 3.51 6.76 -12.25
CA LEU A 117 2.49 6.91 -13.31
C LEU A 117 1.21 6.12 -13.02
N HIS A 118 1.31 5.07 -12.18
CA HIS A 118 0.21 4.18 -11.82
C HIS A 118 -0.54 3.53 -12.99
N THR A 119 0.03 3.59 -14.20
CA THR A 119 -0.53 2.97 -15.41
C THR A 119 -0.37 1.45 -15.34
N LYS A 120 -1.46 0.72 -15.54
CA LYS A 120 -1.47 -0.75 -15.55
C LYS A 120 -0.78 -1.25 -16.82
N ILE A 121 0.26 -2.05 -16.67
CA ILE A 121 1.05 -2.62 -17.78
C ILE A 121 0.83 -4.12 -17.95
N ILE A 122 0.42 -4.82 -16.88
CA ILE A 122 0.10 -6.24 -16.92
C ILE A 122 -1.23 -6.46 -16.22
N GLU A 123 -2.18 -7.07 -16.94
CA GLU A 123 -3.43 -7.55 -16.37
C GLU A 123 -3.20 -8.85 -15.61
N LEU A 124 -3.37 -8.81 -14.28
CA LEU A 124 -3.22 -9.97 -13.40
C LEU A 124 -4.34 -9.98 -12.38
N ASN A 125 -5.22 -10.97 -12.52
CA ASN A 125 -6.38 -11.24 -11.65
C ASN A 125 -7.30 -10.02 -11.42
N GLU A 126 -8.47 -10.29 -10.88
CA GLU A 126 -9.42 -9.27 -10.44
C GLU A 126 -9.70 -9.45 -8.94
N PRO A 127 -10.03 -8.38 -8.22
CA PRO A 127 -10.54 -8.46 -6.86
C PRO A 127 -11.66 -9.47 -6.74
N LYS A 128 -11.54 -10.36 -5.76
CA LYS A 128 -12.58 -11.33 -5.45
C LYS A 128 -13.45 -10.81 -4.32
N ARG A 129 -14.72 -11.23 -4.35
CA ARG A 129 -15.68 -10.90 -3.31
C ARG A 129 -15.15 -11.36 -1.95
N GLY A 130 -15.27 -10.50 -0.94
CA GLY A 130 -14.77 -10.75 0.41
C GLY A 130 -13.31 -10.36 0.64
N GLU A 131 -12.52 -10.10 -0.39
CA GLU A 131 -11.14 -9.62 -0.21
C GLU A 131 -11.10 -8.19 0.35
N ILE A 132 -10.00 -7.85 1.02
CA ILE A 132 -9.73 -6.49 1.49
C ILE A 132 -8.69 -5.86 0.57
N PHE A 133 -9.02 -4.69 0.03
CA PHE A 133 -8.14 -3.99 -0.90
C PHE A 133 -7.80 -2.58 -0.44
N VAL A 134 -6.67 -2.08 -0.93
CA VAL A 134 -6.31 -0.67 -0.84
C VAL A 134 -6.52 -0.05 -2.21
N PHE A 135 -7.09 1.14 -2.24
CA PHE A 135 -7.39 1.89 -3.45
C PHE A 135 -7.27 3.39 -3.19
N ARG A 136 -7.00 4.15 -4.24
CA ARG A 136 -7.03 5.62 -4.24
C ARG A 136 -8.48 6.08 -4.17
N TYR A 137 -8.82 6.94 -3.22
CA TYR A 137 -10.19 7.39 -3.01
C TYR A 137 -10.75 8.10 -4.27
N PRO A 138 -11.88 7.65 -4.85
CA PRO A 138 -12.34 8.18 -6.14
C PRO A 138 -12.63 9.68 -6.19
N LYS A 139 -12.98 10.32 -5.06
CA LYS A 139 -13.21 11.77 -5.01
C LYS A 139 -11.95 12.59 -4.74
N GLU A 140 -10.92 11.97 -4.16
CA GLU A 140 -9.63 12.59 -3.87
C GLU A 140 -8.51 11.54 -3.97
N PRO A 141 -7.98 11.28 -5.18
CA PRO A 141 -7.05 10.17 -5.43
C PRO A 141 -5.68 10.26 -4.75
N SER A 142 -5.37 11.39 -4.10
CA SER A 142 -4.19 11.57 -3.25
C SER A 142 -4.31 10.82 -1.90
N LEU A 143 -5.52 10.36 -1.55
CA LEU A 143 -5.80 9.62 -0.33
C LEU A 143 -5.99 8.12 -0.63
N ASN A 144 -5.36 7.26 0.16
CA ASN A 144 -5.56 5.81 0.07
C ASN A 144 -6.61 5.37 1.10
N TYR A 145 -7.57 4.57 0.64
CA TYR A 145 -8.62 3.96 1.45
C TYR A 145 -8.45 2.44 1.44
N ILE A 146 -8.90 1.79 2.51
CA ILE A 146 -8.96 0.34 2.65
C ILE A 146 -10.37 -0.09 3.00
N LYS A 147 -10.93 -1.03 2.23
CA LYS A 147 -12.30 -1.55 2.38
C LYS A 147 -12.38 -3.01 1.91
N ARG A 148 -13.46 -3.70 2.26
CA ARG A 148 -13.78 -5.03 1.77
C ARG A 148 -14.57 -4.96 0.47
N VAL A 149 -14.25 -5.83 -0.48
CA VAL A 149 -14.95 -5.98 -1.75
C VAL A 149 -16.27 -6.69 -1.53
N ILE A 150 -17.36 -5.95 -1.72
CA ILE A 150 -18.71 -6.46 -1.57
C ILE A 150 -19.31 -6.84 -2.92
N GLY A 151 -19.22 -5.95 -3.91
CA GLY A 151 -19.79 -6.14 -5.24
C GLY A 151 -18.72 -6.11 -6.33
N LEU A 152 -18.84 -7.03 -7.27
CA LEU A 152 -18.04 -7.18 -8.48
C LEU A 152 -18.80 -6.59 -9.69
N PRO A 153 -18.11 -6.35 -10.82
CA PRO A 153 -18.76 -5.93 -12.07
C PRO A 153 -20.03 -6.73 -12.39
N GLY A 154 -21.13 -6.03 -12.70
CA GLY A 154 -22.42 -6.62 -13.03
C GLY A 154 -23.30 -7.02 -11.84
N ASP A 155 -22.78 -7.01 -10.60
CA ASP A 155 -23.58 -7.35 -9.44
C ASP A 155 -24.68 -6.33 -9.16
N LYS A 156 -25.84 -6.85 -8.74
CA LYS A 156 -26.89 -6.07 -8.11
C LYS A 156 -26.75 -6.15 -6.59
N ILE A 157 -26.41 -5.04 -5.96
CA ILE A 157 -26.25 -4.90 -4.52
C ILE A 157 -27.48 -4.23 -3.93
N GLU A 158 -28.07 -4.83 -2.92
CA GLU A 158 -29.16 -4.22 -2.15
C GLU A 158 -28.80 -4.26 -0.67
N TYR A 159 -29.04 -3.17 0.04
CA TYR A 159 -28.81 -3.09 1.47
C TYR A 159 -30.09 -2.56 2.12
N TYR A 160 -30.71 -3.39 2.95
CA TYR A 160 -31.98 -3.10 3.62
C TYR A 160 -31.94 -3.61 5.04
N ASP A 161 -32.34 -2.78 5.99
CA ASP A 161 -32.40 -3.13 7.41
C ASP A 161 -31.10 -3.77 7.93
N LYS A 162 -29.98 -3.20 7.48
CA LYS A 162 -28.61 -3.66 7.75
C LYS A 162 -28.21 -5.03 7.17
N ILE A 163 -29.08 -5.66 6.39
CA ILE A 163 -28.83 -6.91 5.70
C ILE A 163 -28.41 -6.62 4.26
N LEU A 164 -27.34 -7.30 3.84
CA LEU A 164 -26.80 -7.22 2.49
C LEU A 164 -27.43 -8.31 1.61
N TYR A 165 -27.83 -7.92 0.40
CA TYR A 165 -28.30 -8.82 -0.64
C TYR A 165 -27.47 -8.62 -1.90
N ILE A 166 -27.07 -9.73 -2.52
CA ILE A 166 -26.26 -9.72 -3.73
C ILE A 166 -26.96 -10.60 -4.75
N ASN A 167 -27.32 -10.01 -5.90
CA ASN A 167 -28.07 -10.68 -6.96
C ASN A 167 -29.34 -11.37 -6.44
N GLY A 168 -30.04 -10.70 -5.51
CA GLY A 168 -31.26 -11.18 -4.85
C GLY A 168 -31.06 -12.21 -3.73
N LYS A 169 -29.83 -12.66 -3.48
CA LYS A 169 -29.51 -13.59 -2.39
C LYS A 169 -29.08 -12.84 -1.14
N SER A 170 -29.75 -13.08 -0.02
CA SER A 170 -29.35 -12.52 1.28
C SER A 170 -28.01 -13.10 1.72
N ILE A 171 -27.12 -12.24 2.21
CA ILE A 171 -25.87 -12.64 2.83
C ILE A 171 -26.14 -12.86 4.33
N PRO A 172 -26.03 -14.10 4.85
CA PRO A 172 -26.36 -14.39 6.22
C PRO A 172 -25.37 -13.74 7.19
N GLN A 173 -25.90 -13.34 8.35
CA GLN A 173 -25.14 -12.75 9.45
C GLN A 173 -25.49 -13.49 10.74
N THR A 174 -24.48 -13.84 11.53
CA THR A 174 -24.64 -14.51 12.82
C THR A 174 -24.15 -13.60 13.94
N TYR A 175 -25.00 -13.32 14.92
CA TYR A 175 -24.61 -12.54 16.10
C TYR A 175 -23.58 -13.32 16.93
N GLN A 176 -22.52 -12.63 17.32
CA GLN A 176 -21.47 -13.17 18.19
C GLN A 176 -21.61 -12.59 19.60
N ASP A 177 -21.32 -11.31 19.75
CA ASP A 177 -21.32 -10.62 21.04
C ASP A 177 -21.49 -9.09 20.88
N SER A 178 -21.45 -8.39 22.01
CA SER A 178 -21.37 -6.93 22.05
C SER A 178 -19.91 -6.49 22.03
N TYR A 179 -19.59 -5.54 21.16
CA TYR A 179 -18.24 -5.02 20.95
C TYR A 179 -18.19 -3.55 21.35
N ARG A 180 -17.26 -3.18 22.23
CA ARG A 180 -17.06 -1.77 22.62
C ARG A 180 -16.10 -1.11 21.64
N VAL A 181 -16.60 -0.12 20.91
CA VAL A 181 -15.79 0.74 20.06
C VAL A 181 -15.44 1.98 20.87
N ASP A 182 -14.13 2.17 21.13
CA ASP A 182 -13.64 3.29 21.92
C ASP A 182 -14.16 4.62 21.36
N ASP A 183 -14.58 5.51 22.26
CA ASP A 183 -15.15 6.84 21.98
C ASP A 183 -16.44 6.89 21.14
N ILE A 184 -16.98 5.74 20.70
CA ILE A 184 -18.22 5.68 19.88
C ILE A 184 -19.37 5.01 20.63
N GLY A 185 -19.12 3.87 21.30
CA GLY A 185 -20.13 3.15 22.07
C GLY A 185 -20.16 1.64 21.82
N ILE A 186 -21.33 1.02 22.01
CA ILE A 186 -21.50 -0.43 21.89
C ILE A 186 -22.07 -0.78 20.51
N ALA A 187 -21.35 -1.64 19.79
CA ALA A 187 -21.78 -2.28 18.56
C ALA A 187 -22.14 -3.74 18.81
N GLN A 188 -22.94 -4.32 17.93
CA GLN A 188 -23.11 -5.76 17.80
C GLN A 188 -22.05 -6.28 16.84
N ARG A 189 -21.27 -7.27 17.27
CA ARG A 189 -20.35 -8.00 16.40
C ARG A 189 -21.10 -9.16 15.76
N LEU A 190 -21.06 -9.19 14.44
CA LEU A 190 -21.74 -10.15 13.60
C LEU A 190 -20.70 -10.80 12.68
N THR A 191 -20.81 -12.10 12.43
CA THR A 191 -20.01 -12.78 11.40
C THR A 191 -20.84 -12.86 10.12
N GLU A 192 -20.26 -12.42 9.00
CA GLU A 192 -20.86 -12.45 7.67
C GLU A 192 -20.06 -13.36 6.74
N GLN A 193 -20.75 -14.20 5.97
CA GLN A 193 -20.13 -15.11 5.01
C GLN A 193 -20.24 -14.57 3.58
N LEU A 194 -19.12 -14.09 3.04
CA LEU A 194 -19.08 -13.35 1.79
C LEU A 194 -18.04 -13.95 0.83
N GLY A 195 -18.50 -14.50 -0.30
CA GLY A 195 -17.61 -15.04 -1.32
C GLY A 195 -16.76 -16.25 -0.86
N GLY A 196 -17.23 -16.99 0.15
CA GLY A 196 -16.49 -18.09 0.77
C GLY A 196 -15.51 -17.66 1.86
N ILE A 197 -15.49 -16.36 2.21
CA ILE A 197 -14.70 -15.81 3.32
C ILE A 197 -15.67 -15.46 4.46
N GLU A 198 -15.38 -15.95 5.65
CA GLU A 198 -16.06 -15.52 6.87
C GLU A 198 -15.28 -14.37 7.49
N HIS A 199 -15.98 -13.29 7.84
CA HIS A 199 -15.38 -12.15 8.52
C HIS A 199 -16.33 -11.55 9.54
N ASP A 200 -15.76 -10.88 10.53
CA ASP A 200 -16.53 -10.12 11.50
C ASP A 200 -16.81 -8.70 11.00
N MET A 201 -17.96 -8.17 11.38
CA MET A 201 -18.43 -6.82 11.10
C MET A 201 -19.19 -6.25 12.30
N LEU A 202 -19.29 -4.92 12.37
CA LEU A 202 -19.93 -4.21 13.46
C LEU A 202 -21.16 -3.43 13.00
N HIS A 203 -22.29 -3.60 13.71
CA HIS A 203 -23.46 -2.73 13.61
C HIS A 203 -23.68 -1.98 14.93
N MET A 204 -23.82 -0.66 14.87
CA MET A 204 -24.19 0.14 16.04
C MET A 204 -25.66 -0.10 16.38
N GLN A 205 -25.96 -0.37 17.66
CA GLN A 205 -27.32 -0.72 18.09
C GLN A 205 -28.37 0.36 17.78
N HIS A 206 -27.97 1.64 17.81
CA HIS A 206 -28.89 2.78 17.73
C HIS A 206 -28.88 3.48 16.36
N ASN A 207 -28.02 3.07 15.42
CA ASN A 207 -27.97 3.72 14.12
C ASN A 207 -29.08 3.20 13.21
N PRO A 208 -29.87 4.08 12.57
CA PRO A 208 -30.92 3.65 11.65
C PRO A 208 -30.33 2.96 10.43
N ALA A 209 -31.04 1.97 9.90
CA ALA A 209 -30.65 1.32 8.65
C ALA A 209 -30.72 2.31 7.48
N ARG A 210 -29.77 2.16 6.55
CA ARG A 210 -29.81 2.84 5.25
C ARG A 210 -30.32 1.85 4.22
N ASN A 211 -31.31 2.27 3.44
CA ASN A 211 -31.95 1.42 2.44
C ASN A 211 -31.61 1.94 1.05
N ASN A 212 -30.86 1.15 0.27
CA ASN A 212 -30.51 1.55 -1.09
C ASN A 212 -30.11 0.35 -1.96
N LYS A 213 -30.06 0.57 -3.27
CA LYS A 213 -29.75 -0.41 -4.31
C LYS A 213 -28.73 0.16 -5.28
N TRP A 214 -27.84 -0.70 -5.75
CA TRP A 214 -26.81 -0.36 -6.72
C TRP A 214 -26.67 -1.50 -7.74
N VAL A 215 -26.31 -1.14 -8.96
CA VAL A 215 -25.82 -2.07 -9.98
C VAL A 215 -24.38 -1.67 -10.24
N VAL A 216 -23.45 -2.59 -10.02
CA VAL A 216 -22.02 -2.32 -10.16
C VAL A 216 -21.67 -2.25 -11.65
N PRO A 217 -21.15 -1.12 -12.16
CA PRO A 217 -20.75 -1.01 -13.55
C PRO A 217 -19.58 -1.93 -13.89
N GLU A 218 -19.37 -2.19 -15.18
CA GLU A 218 -18.16 -2.85 -15.67
C GLU A 218 -16.89 -2.08 -15.25
N GLY A 219 -15.82 -2.81 -14.91
CA GLY A 219 -14.56 -2.24 -14.44
C GLY A 219 -14.65 -1.48 -13.10
N HIS A 220 -15.72 -1.69 -12.31
CA HIS A 220 -15.93 -1.06 -11.02
C HIS A 220 -16.21 -2.08 -9.92
N TYR A 221 -15.98 -1.66 -8.67
CA TYR A 221 -16.23 -2.48 -7.47
C TYR A 221 -17.07 -1.70 -6.45
N PHE A 222 -17.93 -2.41 -5.72
CA PHE A 222 -18.64 -1.87 -4.57
C PHE A 222 -17.93 -2.30 -3.29
N ALA A 223 -17.48 -1.34 -2.48
CA ALA A 223 -16.65 -1.60 -1.32
C ALA A 223 -17.31 -1.09 -0.03
N MET A 224 -17.23 -1.86 1.05
CA MET A 224 -17.75 -1.48 2.36
C MET A 224 -16.72 -1.70 3.46
N GLY A 225 -16.84 -0.92 4.53
CA GLY A 225 -16.05 -1.15 5.74
C GLY A 225 -16.73 -2.17 6.64
N ASP A 226 -15.93 -2.95 7.37
CA ASP A 226 -16.42 -3.96 8.30
C ASP A 226 -17.09 -3.30 9.52
N ASN A 227 -16.69 -2.06 9.87
CA ASN A 227 -17.43 -1.22 10.80
C ASN A 227 -18.58 -0.51 10.06
N ARG A 228 -19.64 -1.27 9.75
CA ARG A 228 -20.69 -0.93 8.79
C ARG A 228 -21.39 0.39 9.11
N ASP A 229 -21.54 0.74 10.37
CA ASP A 229 -22.23 1.99 10.75
C ASP A 229 -21.27 3.19 10.93
N ASN A 230 -19.95 2.97 10.90
CA ASN A 230 -18.91 4.01 11.05
C ASN A 230 -17.88 3.96 9.91
N SER A 231 -18.36 3.74 8.68
CA SER A 231 -17.52 3.64 7.49
C SER A 231 -18.04 4.54 6.37
N ASN A 232 -17.21 5.48 5.91
CA ASN A 232 -17.45 6.25 4.70
C ASN A 232 -17.00 5.44 3.46
N ASP A 233 -17.92 4.69 2.88
CA ASP A 233 -17.66 3.72 1.81
C ASP A 233 -18.63 3.85 0.62
N SER A 234 -18.71 2.84 -0.25
CA SER A 234 -19.46 2.92 -1.50
C SER A 234 -20.93 3.27 -1.35
N ARG A 235 -21.50 3.08 -0.16
CA ARG A 235 -22.86 3.52 0.18
C ARG A 235 -23.04 5.05 0.15
N PHE A 236 -21.94 5.81 0.22
CA PHE A 236 -21.91 7.26 0.26
C PHE A 236 -21.35 7.89 -1.01
N TRP A 237 -20.25 7.36 -1.55
CA TRP A 237 -19.53 7.96 -2.68
C TRP A 237 -19.57 7.17 -3.99
N GLY A 238 -20.22 6.00 -4.00
CA GLY A 238 -20.39 5.17 -5.20
C GLY A 238 -19.28 4.14 -5.37
N PHE A 239 -18.94 3.81 -6.61
CA PHE A 239 -18.08 2.67 -6.91
C PHE A 239 -16.59 3.02 -6.95
N VAL A 240 -15.73 2.01 -6.82
CA VAL A 240 -14.28 2.11 -7.01
C VAL A 240 -13.94 1.68 -8.43
N PRO A 241 -13.45 2.58 -9.30
CA PRO A 241 -12.92 2.19 -10.61
C PRO A 241 -11.70 1.29 -10.46
N GLU A 242 -11.49 0.35 -11.38
CA GLU A 242 -10.36 -0.57 -11.35
C GLU A 242 -8.99 0.14 -11.41
N GLU A 243 -8.92 1.27 -12.12
CA GLU A 243 -7.72 2.10 -12.19
C GLU A 243 -7.30 2.67 -10.83
N ASN A 244 -8.23 2.79 -9.88
CA ASN A 244 -7.95 3.27 -8.53
C ASN A 244 -7.32 2.21 -7.63
N LEU A 245 -7.37 0.93 -7.99
CA LEU A 245 -6.84 -0.15 -7.16
C LEU A 245 -5.33 -0.04 -6.97
N VAL A 246 -4.88 -0.20 -5.72
CA VAL A 246 -3.47 -0.24 -5.34
C VAL A 246 -3.01 -1.68 -5.12
N GLY A 247 -3.79 -2.48 -4.39
CA GLY A 247 -3.44 -3.89 -4.14
C GLY A 247 -4.31 -4.56 -3.07
N LYS A 248 -4.04 -5.85 -2.82
CA LYS A 248 -4.75 -6.66 -1.82
C LYS A 248 -4.05 -6.58 -0.47
N ALA A 249 -4.76 -6.22 0.59
CA ALA A 249 -4.25 -6.34 1.96
C ALA A 249 -4.24 -7.82 2.37
N PHE A 250 -3.11 -8.31 2.88
CA PHE A 250 -2.98 -9.75 3.17
C PHE A 250 -2.34 -10.09 4.52
N PHE A 251 -1.60 -9.18 5.14
CA PHE A 251 -0.88 -9.48 6.39
C PHE A 251 -0.74 -8.26 7.28
N ILE A 252 -0.97 -8.41 8.59
CA ILE A 252 -0.59 -7.45 9.62
C ILE A 252 0.80 -7.84 10.09
N PHE A 253 1.81 -7.01 9.85
CA PHE A 253 3.19 -7.31 10.24
C PHE A 253 3.59 -6.68 11.57
N PHE A 254 2.84 -5.66 12.03
CA PHE A 254 3.14 -4.98 13.28
C PHE A 254 1.92 -4.25 13.85
N HIS A 255 1.77 -4.26 15.17
CA HIS A 255 0.86 -3.41 15.93
C HIS A 255 1.53 -3.01 17.24
N TRP A 256 1.41 -1.74 17.65
CA TRP A 256 2.05 -1.27 18.87
C TRP A 256 1.27 -1.74 20.10
N GLY A 257 1.88 -2.59 20.93
CA GLY A 257 1.29 -3.06 22.19
C GLY A 257 0.43 -4.33 22.10
N GLU A 258 0.10 -4.81 20.89
CA GLU A 258 -0.73 -6.01 20.69
C GLU A 258 -0.10 -6.96 19.65
N LEU A 259 0.88 -7.76 20.07
CA LEU A 259 1.58 -8.70 19.19
C LEU A 259 0.68 -9.82 18.64
N GLN A 260 -0.39 -10.17 19.36
CA GLN A 260 -1.38 -11.16 18.91
C GLN A 260 -2.09 -10.79 17.61
N ARG A 261 -2.01 -9.53 17.18
CA ARG A 261 -2.60 -9.06 15.92
C ARG A 261 -1.76 -9.40 14.69
N ILE A 262 -0.49 -9.78 14.87
CA ILE A 262 0.40 -10.13 13.76
C ILE A 262 -0.10 -11.43 13.12
N GLY A 263 -0.41 -11.39 11.83
CA GLY A 263 -0.98 -12.54 11.14
C GLY A 263 -1.62 -12.22 9.80
N SER A 264 -2.17 -13.26 9.17
CA SER A 264 -2.89 -13.13 7.91
C SER A 264 -4.19 -12.35 8.12
N ILE A 265 -4.48 -11.48 7.17
CA ILE A 265 -5.79 -10.83 7.04
C ILE A 265 -6.65 -11.78 6.22
N ILE A 266 -7.38 -12.66 6.89
CA ILE A 266 -8.42 -13.50 6.28
C ILE A 266 -9.76 -12.82 6.56
#